data_AF-A0A2D2DDX3-F1
#
_entry.id   AF-A0A2D2DDX3-F1
#
_cell.length_a   1.000
_cell.length_b   1.000
_cell.length_c   1.000
_cell.angle_alpha   90.00
_cell.angle_beta   90.00
_cell.angle_gamma   90.00
#
_symmetry.space_group_name_H-M   'P 1'
#
loop_
_entity.id
_entity.type
_entity.pdbx_description
1 polymer ?
#
loop_
_entity_poly.entity_id
_entity_poly.type
_entity_poly.pdbx_seq_one_letter_code
_entity_poly.pdbx_strand_id
1 'polypeptide(L)'
;MTRKYLDMNQHDALYSVARRYPGGIDMLAKEIGISANVLRNKLSPTISSHYPSFEEVSIIVEHCHKAGVQEAMMPLHALLNRHGMAAFIVPQPEQVGRDDLSQTVCRVMSEVGAVAEAVSGALMDGVVTSAEADLIEREFHSALSALGEWRARLRMRTGGT
;
A
#
# COMPACT_ATOMS: atom_id res chain seq x y z
N MET A 1 -7.26 0.60 -4.04
CA MET A 1 -7.19 1.84 -3.26
C MET A 1 -8.60 2.38 -3.16
N THR A 2 -9.19 2.38 -1.98
CA THR A 2 -10.54 2.92 -1.79
C THR A 2 -10.56 4.43 -1.97
N ARG A 3 -11.72 5.02 -2.28
CA ARG A 3 -11.93 6.49 -2.41
C ARG A 3 -11.32 7.31 -1.26
N LYS A 4 -11.24 6.72 -0.06
CA LYS A 4 -10.60 7.28 1.14
C LYS A 4 -9.15 7.76 0.90
N TYR A 5 -8.46 7.18 -0.07
CA TYR A 5 -7.06 7.47 -0.39
C TYR A 5 -6.86 8.67 -1.33
N LEU A 6 -7.89 9.13 -2.03
CA LEU A 6 -7.78 10.19 -3.04
C LEU A 6 -7.77 11.60 -2.42
N ASP A 7 -8.47 11.80 -1.31
CA ASP A 7 -8.65 13.12 -0.69
C ASP A 7 -7.75 13.36 0.55
N MET A 8 -7.04 12.34 1.03
CA MET A 8 -6.31 12.40 2.30
C MET A 8 -4.85 12.84 2.11
N ASN A 9 -4.42 13.84 2.88
CA ASN A 9 -3.02 14.25 2.95
C ASN A 9 -2.15 13.15 3.59
N GLN A 10 -0.95 12.92 3.05
CA GLN A 10 -0.02 11.92 3.58
C GLN A 10 0.35 12.11 5.06
N HIS A 11 0.35 13.35 5.55
CA HIS A 11 0.62 13.66 6.95
C HIS A 11 -0.57 13.27 7.85
N ASP A 12 -1.80 13.56 7.42
CA ASP A 12 -3.01 13.16 8.16
C ASP A 12 -3.15 11.64 8.20
N ALA A 13 -2.78 10.97 7.10
CA ALA A 13 -2.66 9.52 7.04
C ALA A 13 -1.65 9.00 8.06
N LEU A 14 -0.45 9.59 8.12
CA LEU A 14 0.61 9.20 9.06
C LEU A 14 0.17 9.37 10.51
N TYR A 15 -0.44 10.50 10.85
CA TYR A 15 -0.99 10.75 12.18
C TYR A 15 -2.09 9.74 12.55
N SER A 16 -2.97 9.41 11.61
CA SER A 16 -4.05 8.44 11.80
C SER A 16 -3.55 7.01 11.98
N VAL A 17 -2.48 6.62 11.29
CA VAL A 17 -1.82 5.33 11.47
C VAL A 17 -1.09 5.27 12.80
N ALA A 18 -0.27 6.28 13.14
CA ALA A 18 0.51 6.33 14.37
C ALA A 18 -0.37 6.28 15.63
N ARG A 19 -1.54 6.93 15.63
CA ARG A 19 -2.49 6.86 16.77
C ARG A 19 -3.09 5.47 17.00
N ARG A 20 -3.14 4.64 15.96
CA ARG A 20 -3.67 3.27 16.03
C ARG A 20 -2.61 2.24 16.46
N TYR A 21 -1.37 2.68 16.68
CA TYR A 21 -0.32 1.81 17.18
C TYR A 21 -0.71 1.18 18.53
N PRO A 22 -0.41 -0.11 18.79
CA PRO A 22 -0.66 -0.72 20.10
C PRO A 22 0.07 0.02 21.22
N GLY A 23 -0.66 0.50 22.22
CA GLY A 23 -0.10 1.37 23.27
C GLY A 23 0.03 2.85 22.88
N GLY A 24 -0.46 3.24 21.69
CA GLY A 24 -0.56 4.61 21.22
C GLY A 24 0.77 5.26 20.85
N ILE A 25 0.73 6.59 20.71
CA ILE A 25 1.88 7.40 20.29
C ILE A 25 3.03 7.30 21.29
N ASP A 26 2.75 7.18 22.60
CA ASP A 26 3.80 7.07 23.62
C ASP A 26 4.61 5.79 23.48
N MET A 27 3.94 4.66 23.22
CA MET A 27 4.63 3.39 22.97
C MET A 27 5.42 3.44 21.66
N LEU A 28 4.81 3.95 20.59
CA LEU A 28 5.51 4.11 19.31
C LEU A 28 6.75 4.98 19.44
N ALA A 29 6.66 6.12 20.14
CA ALA A 29 7.80 7.01 20.37
C ALA A 29 8.96 6.31 21.09
N LYS A 30 8.64 5.48 22.09
CA LYS A 30 9.62 4.68 22.81
C LYS A 30 10.31 3.67 21.89
N GLU A 31 9.56 2.96 21.05
CA GLU A 31 10.09 1.96 20.12
C GLU A 31 11.01 2.57 19.04
N ILE A 32 10.69 3.77 18.56
CA ILE A 32 11.52 4.48 17.56
C ILE A 32 12.63 5.35 18.20
N GLY A 33 12.75 5.35 19.53
CA GLY A 33 13.84 6.00 20.25
C GLY A 33 13.77 7.53 20.37
N ILE A 34 12.58 8.13 20.32
CA ILE A 34 12.40 9.58 20.50
C ILE A 34 11.41 9.91 21.62
N SER A 35 11.41 11.15 22.11
CA SER A 35 10.44 11.55 23.13
C SER A 35 9.03 11.62 22.55
N ALA A 36 8.03 11.21 23.34
CA ALA A 36 6.65 11.21 22.89
C ALA A 36 6.12 12.63 22.61
N ASN A 37 6.68 13.67 23.24
CA ASN A 37 6.36 15.05 22.92
C ASN A 37 6.89 15.45 21.53
N VAL A 38 8.11 15.04 21.20
CA VAL A 38 8.70 15.28 19.87
C VAL A 38 7.89 14.57 18.79
N LEU A 39 7.50 13.30 19.00
CA LEU A 39 6.67 12.57 18.05
C LEU A 39 5.30 13.23 17.87
N ARG A 40 4.64 13.67 18.95
CA ARG A 40 3.36 14.40 18.87
C ARG A 40 3.50 15.70 18.06
N ASN A 41 4.56 16.47 18.31
CA ASN A 41 4.79 17.71 17.58
C ASN A 41 5.05 17.45 16.10
N LYS A 42 5.80 16.39 15.79
CA LYS A 42 6.09 15.98 14.41
C LYS A 42 4.85 15.55 13.65
N LEU A 43 3.95 14.82 14.31
CA LEU A 43 2.71 14.31 13.71
C LEU A 43 1.53 15.28 13.78
N SER A 44 1.69 16.43 14.43
CA SER A 44 0.57 17.34 14.65
C SER A 44 0.15 18.00 13.34
N PRO A 45 -1.13 17.91 12.93
CA PRO A 45 -1.61 18.58 11.73
C PRO A 45 -1.62 20.11 11.88
N THR A 46 -1.53 20.63 13.11
CA THR A 46 -1.55 22.07 13.40
C THR A 46 -0.16 22.72 13.46
N ILE A 47 0.92 21.94 13.34
CA ILE A 47 2.29 22.44 13.41
C ILE A 47 2.94 22.35 12.02
N SER A 48 3.35 23.50 11.48
CA SER A 48 3.89 23.59 10.10
C SER A 48 5.42 23.59 10.01
N SER A 49 6.14 23.48 11.13
CA SER A 49 7.59 23.69 11.21
C SER A 49 8.42 22.49 11.67
N HIS A 50 7.79 21.34 11.91
CA HIS A 50 8.45 20.17 12.51
C HIS A 50 8.07 18.86 11.80
N TYR A 51 7.90 18.89 10.47
CA TYR A 51 7.48 17.69 9.75
C TYR A 51 8.42 16.50 9.99
N PRO A 52 7.89 15.27 10.01
CA PRO A 52 8.72 14.08 10.04
C PRO A 52 9.60 14.05 8.78
N SER A 53 10.87 13.71 8.94
CA SER A 53 11.76 13.44 7.80
C SER A 53 11.29 12.19 7.04
N PHE A 54 11.75 12.01 5.81
CA PHE A 54 11.46 10.78 5.05
C PHE A 54 11.86 9.51 5.81
N GLU A 55 12.98 9.55 6.53
CA GLU A 55 13.46 8.44 7.36
C GLU A 55 12.49 8.15 8.51
N GLU A 56 12.03 9.19 9.22
CA GLU A 56 11.07 9.05 10.32
C GLU A 56 9.72 8.51 9.82
N VAL A 57 9.25 8.95 8.65
CA VAL A 57 8.05 8.39 8.02
C VAL A 57 8.22 6.89 7.77
N SER A 58 9.35 6.48 7.18
CA SER A 58 9.64 5.08 6.88
C SER A 58 9.64 4.22 8.14
N ILE A 59 10.36 4.66 9.18
CA ILE A 59 10.43 3.96 10.48
C ILE A 59 9.04 3.84 11.11
N ILE A 60 8.25 4.93 11.15
CA ILE A 60 6.90 4.90 11.73
C ILE A 60 6.01 3.89 10.99
N VAL A 61 6.01 3.93 9.65
CA VAL A 61 5.23 3.01 8.82
C VAL A 61 5.68 1.56 9.04
N GLU A 62 6.99 1.31 9.10
CA GLU A 62 7.56 -0.02 9.35
C GLU A 62 7.11 -0.59 10.70
N HIS A 63 7.23 0.18 11.78
CA HIS A 63 6.80 -0.25 13.10
C HIS A 63 5.29 -0.52 13.13
N CYS A 64 4.48 0.36 12.54
CA CYS A 64 3.02 0.17 12.47
C CYS A 64 2.67 -1.08 11.66
N HIS A 65 3.37 -1.34 10.55
CA HIS A 65 3.16 -2.53 9.74
C HIS A 65 3.52 -3.81 10.51
N LYS A 66 4.70 -3.85 11.15
CA LYS A 66 5.13 -4.99 11.98
C LYS A 66 4.18 -5.25 13.14
N ALA A 67 3.59 -4.21 13.71
CA ALA A 67 2.60 -4.31 14.78
C ALA A 67 1.18 -4.68 14.28
N GLY A 68 0.99 -4.91 12.98
CA GLY A 68 -0.31 -5.29 12.41
C GLY A 68 -1.34 -4.17 12.39
N VAL A 69 -0.91 -2.90 12.40
CA VAL A 69 -1.83 -1.76 12.33
C VAL A 69 -2.55 -1.77 10.98
N GLN A 70 -3.88 -1.75 11.02
CA GLN A 70 -4.70 -1.73 9.82
C GLN A 70 -4.38 -0.50 8.94
N GLU A 71 -4.22 -0.70 7.63
CA GLU A 71 -3.82 0.34 6.69
C GLU A 71 -2.48 1.02 7.04
N ALA A 72 -1.51 0.30 7.60
CA ALA A 72 -0.20 0.89 7.96
C ALA A 72 0.50 1.59 6.78
N MET A 73 0.31 1.10 5.55
CA MET A 73 0.90 1.66 4.32
C MET A 73 0.18 2.92 3.79
N MET A 74 -0.91 3.31 4.43
CA MET A 74 -1.75 4.43 4.00
C MET A 74 -1.02 5.76 3.78
N PRO A 75 -0.01 6.14 4.58
CA PRO A 75 0.75 7.37 4.35
C PRO A 75 1.54 7.33 3.04
N LEU A 76 2.08 6.16 2.68
CA LEU A 76 2.82 5.98 1.43
C LEU A 76 1.88 6.03 0.22
N HIS A 77 0.72 5.40 0.31
CA HIS A 77 -0.29 5.48 -0.75
C HIS A 77 -0.77 6.92 -0.97
N ALA A 78 -1.07 7.65 0.11
CA ALA A 78 -1.46 9.06 0.02
C ALA A 78 -0.36 9.95 -0.59
N LEU A 79 0.90 9.71 -0.21
CA LEU A 79 2.05 10.42 -0.78
C LEU A 79 2.15 10.20 -2.30
N LEU A 80 2.04 8.94 -2.75
CA LEU A 80 2.16 8.61 -4.17
C LEU A 80 0.96 9.11 -4.98
N ASN A 81 -0.26 8.97 -4.45
CA ASN A 81 -1.47 9.44 -5.10
C ASN A 81 -1.43 10.94 -5.39
N ARG A 82 -0.87 11.74 -4.46
CA ARG A 82 -0.66 13.18 -4.65
C ARG A 82 0.17 13.51 -5.90
N HIS A 83 1.01 12.58 -6.35
CA HIS A 83 1.84 12.71 -7.54
C HIS A 83 1.30 11.93 -8.74
N GLY A 84 0.05 11.44 -8.69
CA GLY A 84 -0.55 10.63 -9.75
C GLY A 84 0.09 9.24 -9.89
N MET A 85 0.78 8.77 -8.84
CA MET A 85 1.43 7.47 -8.81
C MET A 85 0.65 6.51 -7.91
N ALA A 86 0.63 5.23 -8.24
CA ALA A 86 0.09 4.17 -7.39
C ALA A 86 1.23 3.26 -6.89
N ALA A 87 1.18 2.87 -5.61
CA ALA A 87 1.97 1.77 -5.10
C ALA A 87 1.12 0.52 -4.95
N PHE A 88 1.78 -0.62 -5.14
CA PHE A 88 1.25 -1.93 -4.80
C PHE A 88 2.29 -2.68 -3.99
N ILE A 89 1.83 -3.49 -3.04
CA ILE A 89 2.70 -4.40 -2.31
C ILE A 89 3.14 -5.47 -3.30
N VAL A 90 4.44 -5.56 -3.56
CA VAL A 90 4.97 -6.64 -4.38
C VAL A 90 4.98 -7.90 -3.53
N PRO A 91 4.17 -8.93 -3.86
CA PRO A 91 4.25 -10.19 -3.15
C PRO A 91 5.65 -10.77 -3.34
N GLN A 92 6.31 -11.12 -2.24
CA GLN A 92 7.52 -11.92 -2.33
C GLN A 92 7.10 -13.36 -2.59
N PRO A 93 7.60 -14.00 -3.65
CA PRO A 93 7.27 -15.41 -3.88
C PRO A 93 7.81 -16.24 -2.71
N GLU A 94 6.94 -17.02 -2.06
CA GLU A 94 7.37 -18.11 -1.20
C GLU A 94 8.26 -19.03 -2.04
N GLN A 95 9.38 -19.46 -1.45
CA GLN A 95 10.52 -20.14 -2.09
C GLN A 95 10.25 -20.70 -3.49
N VAL A 96 11.07 -20.30 -4.47
CA VAL A 96 11.00 -20.76 -5.86
C VAL A 96 11.10 -22.29 -5.91
N GLY A 97 9.96 -22.96 -5.76
CA GLY A 97 9.73 -24.25 -6.38
C GLY A 97 9.93 -24.06 -7.87
N ARG A 98 10.35 -25.11 -8.56
CA ARG A 98 10.65 -25.13 -9.99
C ARG A 98 9.40 -24.92 -10.88
N ASP A 99 8.34 -24.32 -10.33
CA ASP A 99 7.10 -24.03 -11.03
C ASP A 99 7.34 -23.05 -12.17
N ASP A 100 6.69 -23.40 -13.27
CA ASP A 100 6.97 -22.89 -14.59
C ASP A 100 6.55 -21.42 -14.69
N LEU A 101 7.45 -20.56 -15.18
CA LEU A 101 7.14 -19.15 -15.45
C LEU A 101 5.94 -19.04 -16.38
N SER A 102 5.74 -20.02 -17.26
CA SER A 102 4.57 -20.11 -18.14
C SER A 102 3.25 -20.08 -17.36
N GLN A 103 3.15 -20.79 -16.24
CA GLN A 103 1.95 -20.78 -15.39
C GLN A 103 1.75 -19.43 -14.71
N THR A 104 2.85 -18.77 -14.32
CA THR A 104 2.79 -17.41 -13.76
C THR A 104 2.27 -16.42 -14.82
N VAL A 105 2.72 -16.53 -16.07
CA VAL A 105 2.23 -15.71 -17.19
C VAL A 105 0.75 -15.98 -17.46
N CYS A 106 0.33 -17.24 -17.54
CA CYS A 106 -1.08 -17.59 -17.72
C CYS A 106 -1.96 -17.01 -16.61
N ARG A 107 -1.52 -17.08 -15.36
CA ARG A 107 -2.23 -16.49 -14.23
C ARG A 107 -2.35 -14.97 -14.37
N VAL A 108 -1.25 -14.27 -14.70
CA VAL A 108 -1.28 -12.82 -14.96
C VAL A 108 -2.31 -12.47 -16.03
N MET A 109 -2.35 -13.22 -17.14
CA MET A 109 -3.31 -12.96 -18.21
C MET A 109 -4.76 -13.20 -17.77
N SER A 110 -5.00 -14.20 -16.93
CA SER A 110 -6.32 -14.45 -16.33
C SER A 110 -6.78 -13.27 -15.46
N GLU A 111 -5.92 -12.76 -14.57
CA GLU A 111 -6.24 -11.62 -13.70
C GLU A 111 -6.51 -10.34 -14.52
N VAL A 112 -5.73 -10.09 -15.58
CA VAL A 112 -5.98 -8.96 -16.49
C VAL A 112 -7.32 -9.13 -17.21
N GLY A 113 -7.68 -10.35 -17.59
CA GLY A 113 -9.00 -10.66 -18.16
C GLY A 113 -10.14 -10.35 -17.19
N ALA A 114 -9.99 -10.72 -15.91
CA ALA A 114 -10.99 -10.44 -14.88
C ALA A 114 -11.20 -8.93 -14.67
N VAL A 115 -10.13 -8.13 -14.70
CA VAL A 115 -10.24 -6.66 -14.67
C VAL A 115 -11.06 -6.15 -15.86
N ALA A 116 -10.77 -6.62 -17.07
CA ALA A 116 -11.46 -6.20 -18.28
C ALA A 116 -12.96 -6.55 -18.22
N GLU A 117 -13.30 -7.74 -17.71
CA GLU A 117 -14.68 -8.19 -17.51
C GLU A 117 -15.42 -7.31 -16.49
N ALA A 118 -14.80 -7.04 -15.33
CA ALA A 118 -15.39 -6.21 -14.28
C ALA A 118 -15.66 -4.77 -14.77
N VAL A 119 -14.69 -4.17 -15.48
CA VAL A 119 -14.83 -2.82 -16.05
C VAL A 119 -15.90 -2.81 -17.14
N SER A 120 -15.88 -3.76 -18.07
CA SER A 120 -16.87 -3.86 -19.14
C SER A 120 -18.28 -4.00 -18.58
N GLY A 121 -18.45 -4.86 -17.56
CA GLY A 121 -19.72 -5.09 -16.89
C GLY A 121 -20.28 -3.83 -16.22
N ALA A 122 -19.45 -3.12 -15.45
CA ALA A 122 -19.83 -1.90 -14.75
C ALA A 122 -20.09 -0.69 -15.67
N LEU A 123 -19.63 -0.73 -16.93
CA LEU A 123 -19.87 0.32 -17.90
C LEU A 123 -21.11 0.07 -18.77
N MET A 124 -21.76 -1.09 -18.66
CA MET A 124 -22.89 -1.45 -19.53
C MET A 124 -24.10 -0.53 -19.37
N ASP A 125 -24.38 -0.06 -18.15
CA ASP A 125 -25.49 0.84 -17.84
C ASP A 125 -25.06 2.32 -17.79
N GLY A 126 -23.77 2.59 -18.01
CA GLY A 126 -23.17 3.93 -18.01
C GLY A 126 -22.99 4.55 -16.62
N VAL A 127 -23.24 3.82 -15.53
CA VAL A 127 -23.12 4.33 -14.16
C VAL A 127 -22.36 3.36 -13.27
N VAL A 128 -21.12 3.71 -12.93
CA VAL A 128 -20.33 2.90 -11.98
C VAL A 128 -20.80 3.17 -10.55
N THR A 129 -21.43 2.18 -9.93
CA THR A 129 -21.84 2.20 -8.52
C THR A 129 -20.64 2.07 -7.57
N SER A 130 -20.82 2.38 -6.29
CA SER A 130 -19.75 2.20 -5.29
C SER A 130 -19.32 0.74 -5.15
N ALA A 131 -20.26 -0.20 -5.24
CA ALA A 131 -19.95 -1.62 -5.15
C ALA A 131 -19.13 -2.12 -6.35
N GLU A 132 -19.42 -1.60 -7.54
CA GLU A 132 -18.67 -1.89 -8.77
C GLU A 132 -17.29 -1.24 -8.76
N ALA A 133 -17.18 0.00 -8.31
CA ALA A 133 -15.89 0.66 -8.13
C ALA A 133 -15.00 -0.15 -7.16
N ASP A 134 -15.56 -0.64 -6.04
CA ASP A 134 -14.84 -1.49 -5.10
C ASP A 134 -14.45 -2.85 -5.72
N LEU A 135 -15.29 -3.43 -6.59
CA LEU A 135 -14.97 -4.66 -7.32
C LEU A 135 -13.83 -4.44 -8.31
N ILE A 136 -13.95 -3.42 -9.16
CA ILE A 136 -12.92 -3.03 -10.14
C ILE A 136 -11.58 -2.81 -9.43
N GLU A 137 -11.59 -2.08 -8.30
CA GLU A 137 -10.40 -1.87 -7.49
C GLU A 137 -9.80 -3.20 -7.01
N ARG A 138 -10.62 -4.14 -6.50
CA ARG A 138 -10.12 -5.46 -6.08
C ARG A 138 -9.45 -6.20 -7.24
N GLU A 139 -10.07 -6.25 -8.41
CA GLU A 139 -9.51 -6.92 -9.60
C GLU A 139 -8.18 -6.28 -10.03
N PHE A 140 -8.09 -4.94 -10.00
CA PHE A 140 -6.82 -4.24 -10.27
C PHE A 140 -5.73 -4.63 -9.26
N HIS A 141 -6.07 -4.83 -7.98
CA HIS A 141 -5.09 -5.26 -6.98
C HIS A 141 -4.60 -6.68 -7.25
N SER A 142 -5.50 -7.59 -7.63
CA SER A 142 -5.15 -8.97 -8.00
C SER A 142 -4.22 -9.00 -9.20
N ALA A 143 -4.54 -8.24 -10.27
CA ALA A 143 -3.71 -8.14 -11.46
C ALA A 143 -2.32 -7.53 -11.16
N LEU A 144 -2.25 -6.44 -10.40
CA LEU A 144 -0.99 -5.82 -9.99
C LEU A 144 -0.14 -6.76 -9.11
N SER A 145 -0.78 -7.52 -8.23
CA SER A 145 -0.11 -8.54 -7.40
C SER A 145 0.51 -9.63 -8.25
N ALA A 146 -0.26 -10.20 -9.20
CA ALA A 146 0.22 -11.22 -10.12
C ALA A 146 1.38 -10.72 -11.00
N LEU A 147 1.29 -9.48 -11.50
CA LEU A 147 2.36 -8.81 -12.25
C LEU A 147 3.60 -8.60 -11.38
N GLY A 148 3.42 -8.19 -10.13
CA GLY A 148 4.49 -8.02 -9.15
C GLY A 148 5.23 -9.33 -8.88
N GLU A 149 4.49 -10.43 -8.69
CA GLU A 149 5.07 -11.75 -8.50
C GLU A 149 5.85 -12.22 -9.73
N TRP A 150 5.29 -12.04 -10.93
CA TRP A 150 5.98 -12.39 -12.17
C TRP A 150 7.30 -11.63 -12.32
N ARG A 151 7.30 -10.32 -12.04
CA ARG A 151 8.51 -9.48 -12.02
C ARG A 151 9.53 -9.97 -11.00
N ALA A 152 9.10 -10.34 -9.79
CA ALA A 152 9.98 -10.85 -8.74
C ALA A 152 10.62 -12.19 -9.14
N ARG A 153 9.84 -13.12 -9.67
CA ARG A 153 10.31 -14.42 -10.19
C ARG A 153 11.32 -14.25 -11.34
N LEU A 154 11.07 -13.34 -12.27
CA LEU A 154 12.02 -13.01 -13.34
C LEU A 154 13.35 -12.51 -12.79
N ARG A 155 13.32 -11.59 -11.82
CA ARG A 155 14.53 -11.06 -11.16
C ARG A 155 15.34 -12.14 -10.46
N MET A 156 14.68 -13.08 -9.77
CA MET A 156 15.36 -14.20 -9.12
C MET A 156 16.08 -15.12 -10.12
N ARG A 157 15.55 -15.29 -11.34
CA ARG A 157 16.22 -16.06 -12.39
C ARG A 157 17.38 -15.31 -13.05
N THR A 158 17.29 -13.99 -13.20
CA THR A 158 18.35 -13.17 -13.80
C THR A 158 19.46 -12.78 -12.80
N GLY A 159 19.17 -12.82 -11.50
CA GLY A 159 20.09 -12.44 -10.41
C GLY A 159 20.92 -13.60 -9.83
N GLY A 160 20.99 -14.74 -10.52
CA GLY A 160 21.92 -15.83 -10.21
C GLY A 160 23.33 -15.58 -10.75
N THR A 161 23.99 -14.52 -10.28
CA THR A 161 25.44 -14.28 -10.32
C THR A 161 25.84 -13.44 -9.13
#